data_AF-A0A847P3C0-F1
#
_entry.id   AF-A0A847P3C0-F1
#
_cell.length_a   1.000
_cell.length_b   1.000
_cell.length_c   1.000
_cell.angle_alpha   90.00
_cell.angle_beta   90.00
_cell.angle_gamma   90.00
#
_symmetry.space_group_name_H-M   'P 1'
#
loop_
_entity.id
_entity.type
_entity.pdbx_description
1 polymer ?
#
loop_
_entity_poly.entity_id
_entity_poly.type
_entity_poly.pdbx_seq_one_letter_code
_entity_poly.pdbx_strand_id
1 'polypeptide(L)'
;MRYRLLKALKRAFREDNELSDALKRIIMGRSRHDWLMDFLSISRLAKENKEKLQEVHADLSLIERSEELYTKLSDILSRMVIEPDEIHSVKVTYYKAWTYFREALKEVYEAGQYIFDEDDPRHSLYYSKYHVQLGKAAAKARRDKKAHNNDQKKSKKDQQIVENQKKPANIMISPTDLPEIDTVRPLNTTG
;
A
#
# COMPACT_ATOMS: atom_id res chain seq x y z
N MET A 1 -1.05 18.58 -7.88
CA MET A 1 -0.05 19.43 -8.57
C MET A 1 0.94 18.60 -9.37
N ARG A 2 1.96 17.98 -8.73
CA ARG A 2 2.96 17.09 -9.34
C ARG A 2 2.38 16.12 -10.38
N TYR A 3 1.31 15.41 -10.03
CA TYR A 3 0.61 14.50 -10.95
C TYR A 3 0.13 15.16 -12.26
N ARG A 4 -0.41 16.39 -12.19
CA ARG A 4 -0.92 17.11 -13.37
C ARG A 4 0.22 17.52 -14.29
N LEU A 5 1.29 18.09 -13.74
CA LEU A 5 2.48 18.47 -14.51
C LEU A 5 3.17 17.24 -15.13
N LEU A 6 3.29 16.14 -14.37
CA LEU A 6 3.79 14.86 -14.88
C LEU A 6 2.95 14.30 -16.03
N LYS A 7 1.63 14.37 -15.90
CA LYS A 7 0.72 13.92 -16.97
C LYS A 7 0.92 14.74 -18.24
N ALA A 8 1.07 16.06 -18.11
CA ALA A 8 1.35 16.96 -19.24
C ALA A 8 2.70 16.64 -19.90
N LEU A 9 3.77 16.53 -19.11
CA LEU A 9 5.11 16.22 -19.61
C LEU A 9 5.18 14.85 -20.30
N LYS A 10 4.55 13.83 -19.73
CA LYS A 10 4.45 12.51 -20.38
C LYS A 10 3.76 12.57 -21.74
N ARG A 11 2.77 13.46 -21.89
CA ARG A 11 2.07 13.64 -23.17
C ARG A 11 2.89 14.44 -24.17
N ALA A 12 3.60 15.46 -23.70
CA ALA A 12 4.49 16.31 -24.50
C ALA A 12 5.71 15.54 -25.01
N PHE A 13 6.30 14.68 -24.18
CA PHE A 13 7.55 13.96 -24.50
C PHE A 13 7.33 12.57 -25.07
N ARG A 14 6.11 12.25 -25.53
CA ARG A 14 5.75 10.88 -25.97
C ARG A 14 6.56 10.38 -27.17
N GLU A 15 7.02 11.28 -28.02
CA GLU A 15 7.77 11.00 -29.25
C GLU A 15 9.28 11.18 -29.05
N ASP A 16 9.69 11.74 -27.91
CA ASP A 16 11.07 12.04 -27.57
C ASP A 16 11.55 11.09 -26.47
N ASN A 17 12.23 10.02 -26.88
CA ASN A 17 12.69 8.98 -25.97
C ASN A 17 13.67 9.52 -24.92
N GLU A 18 14.51 10.48 -25.28
CA GLU A 18 15.50 11.05 -24.35
C GLU A 18 14.81 11.85 -23.23
N LEU A 19 13.88 12.74 -23.59
CA LEU A 19 13.11 13.51 -22.62
C LEU A 19 12.18 12.61 -21.79
N SER A 20 11.59 11.58 -22.40
CA SER A 20 10.77 10.62 -21.66
C SER A 20 11.61 9.84 -20.65
N ASP A 21 12.84 9.45 -20.99
CA ASP A 21 13.71 8.71 -20.08
C ASP A 21 14.29 9.61 -19.00
N ALA A 22 14.63 10.86 -19.32
CA ALA A 22 14.98 11.88 -18.32
C ALA A 22 13.85 12.05 -17.29
N LEU A 23 12.60 12.16 -17.75
CA LEU A 23 11.43 12.26 -16.87
C LEU A 23 11.26 11.01 -15.99
N LYS A 24 11.51 9.81 -16.52
CA LYS A 24 11.46 8.55 -15.74
C LYS A 24 12.54 8.52 -14.65
N ARG A 25 13.77 8.95 -14.97
CA ARG A 25 14.89 8.99 -14.01
C ARG A 25 14.57 9.92 -12.84
N ILE A 26 13.99 11.08 -13.11
CA ILE A 26 13.56 12.03 -12.07
C ILE A 26 12.59 11.33 -11.11
N ILE A 27 11.50 10.76 -11.61
CA ILE A 27 10.44 10.19 -10.76
C ILE A 27 10.72 8.79 -10.20
N MET A 28 11.92 8.25 -10.39
CA MET A 28 12.26 6.89 -9.96
C MET A 28 12.36 6.79 -8.42
N GLY A 29 12.72 7.90 -7.78
CA GLY A 29 12.84 8.00 -6.33
C GLY A 29 11.51 7.79 -5.60
N ARG A 30 11.57 7.16 -4.43
CA ARG A 30 10.39 6.88 -3.58
C ARG A 30 10.46 7.59 -2.24
N SER A 31 11.58 8.21 -1.90
CA SER A 31 11.75 8.92 -0.65
C SER A 31 11.00 10.26 -0.69
N ARG A 32 10.68 10.82 0.48
CA ARG A 32 10.08 12.16 0.57
C ARG A 32 11.04 13.24 0.10
N HIS A 33 12.34 13.03 0.28
CA HIS A 33 13.37 13.92 -0.25
C HIS A 33 13.41 13.87 -1.78
N ASP A 34 13.30 12.68 -2.38
CA ASP A 34 13.23 12.53 -3.83
C ASP A 34 12.01 13.26 -4.37
N TRP A 35 10.86 13.15 -3.71
CA TRP A 35 9.66 13.90 -4.08
C TRP A 35 9.81 15.41 -3.99
N LEU A 36 10.60 15.91 -3.03
CA LEU A 36 10.94 17.32 -2.95
C LEU A 36 11.78 17.72 -4.17
N MET A 37 12.85 16.98 -4.44
CA MET A 37 13.75 17.25 -5.56
C MET A 37 13.05 17.13 -6.92
N ASP A 38 12.07 16.24 -7.04
CA ASP A 38 11.22 16.12 -8.22
C ASP A 38 10.54 17.43 -8.59
N PHE A 39 10.08 18.23 -7.62
CA PHE A 39 9.43 19.50 -7.93
C PHE A 39 10.36 20.46 -8.67
N LEU A 40 11.64 20.49 -8.29
CA LEU A 40 12.67 21.30 -8.94
C LEU A 40 13.06 20.72 -10.29
N SER A 41 13.33 19.41 -10.35
CA SER A 41 13.81 18.78 -11.59
C SER A 41 12.74 18.77 -12.67
N ILE A 42 11.48 18.50 -12.30
CA ILE A 42 10.34 18.55 -13.23
C ILE A 42 10.07 19.98 -13.69
N SER A 43 10.17 20.99 -12.82
CA SER A 43 9.95 22.37 -13.21
C SER A 43 11.03 22.88 -14.17
N ARG A 44 12.31 22.56 -13.92
CA ARG A 44 13.41 22.88 -14.83
C ARG A 44 13.23 22.21 -16.19
N LEU A 45 12.96 20.91 -16.21
CA LEU A 45 12.73 20.16 -17.45
C LEU A 45 11.53 20.73 -18.24
N ALA A 46 10.46 21.13 -17.55
CA ALA A 46 9.30 21.78 -18.15
C ALA A 46 9.64 23.18 -18.70
N LYS A 47 10.47 23.94 -17.99
CA LYS A 47 10.87 25.30 -18.36
C LYS A 47 11.78 25.33 -19.60
N GLU A 48 12.64 24.34 -19.74
CA GLU A 48 13.50 24.13 -20.92
C GLU A 48 12.70 23.69 -22.15
N ASN A 49 11.54 23.04 -21.96
CA ASN A 49 10.73 22.45 -23.03
C ASN A 49 9.31 23.04 -23.10
N LYS A 50 9.17 24.35 -22.88
CA LYS A 50 7.86 25.03 -22.84
C LYS A 50 7.08 24.90 -24.14
N GLU A 51 7.75 24.92 -25.29
CA GLU A 51 7.11 24.82 -26.61
C GLU A 51 6.35 23.50 -26.75
N LYS A 52 6.98 22.37 -26.42
CA LYS A 52 6.34 21.04 -26.43
C LYS A 52 5.14 20.95 -25.48
N LEU A 53 5.17 21.71 -24.38
CA LEU A 53 4.05 21.79 -23.44
C LEU A 53 2.90 22.63 -23.98
N GLN A 54 3.18 23.70 -24.74
CA GLN A 54 2.17 24.52 -25.39
C GLN A 54 1.42 23.74 -26.48
N GLU A 55 2.11 22.91 -27.27
CA GLU A 55 1.52 22.05 -28.30
C GLU A 55 0.46 21.09 -27.74
N VAL A 56 0.65 20.62 -26.50
CA VAL A 56 -0.32 19.75 -25.82
C VAL A 56 -1.32 20.51 -24.94
N HIS A 57 -1.36 21.84 -25.07
CA HIS A 57 -2.19 22.76 -24.30
C HIS A 57 -2.05 22.56 -22.78
N ALA A 58 -0.82 22.34 -22.31
CA ALA A 58 -0.54 22.23 -20.89
C ALA A 58 -0.62 23.59 -20.20
N ASP A 59 -1.11 23.57 -18.96
CA ASP A 59 -1.12 24.75 -18.09
C ASP A 59 0.32 25.06 -17.62
N LEU A 60 0.90 26.14 -18.16
CA LEU A 60 2.26 26.58 -17.85
C LEU A 60 2.40 27.20 -16.46
N SER A 61 1.30 27.66 -15.84
CA SER A 61 1.32 28.14 -14.45
C SER A 61 1.75 27.03 -13.48
N LEU A 62 1.65 25.77 -13.93
CA LEU A 62 2.08 24.63 -13.16
C LEU A 62 3.59 24.58 -12.93
N ILE A 63 4.38 25.21 -13.80
CA ILE A 63 5.85 25.25 -13.70
C ILE A 63 6.24 26.15 -12.52
N GLU A 64 5.76 27.39 -12.51
CA GLU A 64 6.06 28.38 -11.46
C GLU A 64 5.60 27.87 -10.09
N ARG A 65 4.39 27.34 -10.02
CA ARG A 65 3.85 26.78 -8.77
C ARG A 65 4.63 25.54 -8.28
N SER A 66 5.30 24.81 -9.18
CA SER A 66 6.21 23.73 -8.78
C SER A 66 7.50 24.28 -8.17
N GLU A 67 8.08 25.33 -8.76
CA GLU A 67 9.25 26.03 -8.21
C GLU A 67 8.96 26.65 -6.83
N GLU A 68 7.81 27.32 -6.68
CA GLU A 68 7.38 27.90 -5.39
C GLU A 68 7.25 26.84 -4.30
N LEU A 69 6.65 25.68 -4.63
CA LEU A 69 6.49 24.59 -3.69
C LEU A 69 7.84 24.01 -3.28
N TYR A 70 8.76 23.83 -4.23
CA TYR A 70 10.12 23.40 -3.92
C TYR A 70 10.80 24.36 -2.94
N THR A 71 10.77 25.67 -3.21
CA THR A 71 11.38 26.68 -2.35
C THR A 71 10.81 26.66 -0.93
N LYS A 72 9.48 26.62 -0.79
CA LYS A 72 8.82 26.57 0.52
C LYS A 72 9.17 25.30 1.30
N LEU A 73 9.15 24.15 0.63
CA LEU A 73 9.45 22.87 1.28
C LEU A 73 10.94 22.73 1.61
N SER A 74 11.82 23.27 0.77
CA SER A 74 13.27 23.30 1.03
C SER A 74 13.58 24.19 2.24
N ASP A 75 12.92 25.35 2.36
CA ASP A 75 13.06 26.21 3.54
C ASP A 75 12.65 25.48 4.83
N ILE A 76 11.48 24.82 4.81
CA ILE A 76 11.00 24.01 5.95
C ILE A 76 12.00 22.90 6.28
N LEU A 77 12.54 22.20 5.27
CA LEU A 77 13.52 21.14 5.48
C LEU A 77 14.81 21.69 6.11
N SER A 78 15.30 22.82 5.62
CA SER A 78 16.48 23.50 6.17
C SER A 78 16.28 23.87 7.64
N ARG A 79 15.13 24.49 7.97
CA ARG A 79 14.80 24.83 9.37
C ARG A 79 14.73 23.60 10.26
N MET A 80 14.18 22.49 9.76
CA MET A 80 14.15 21.22 10.51
C MET A 80 15.54 20.66 10.82
N VAL A 81 16.54 20.93 9.97
CA VAL A 81 17.94 20.51 10.20
C VAL A 81 18.65 21.46 11.16
N ILE A 82 18.40 22.77 11.05
CA ILE A 82 19.10 23.81 11.83
C ILE A 82 18.52 23.94 13.26
N GLU A 83 17.20 23.86 13.41
CA GLU A 83 16.47 24.09 14.67
C GLU A 83 15.53 22.91 15.00
N PRO A 84 16.09 21.70 15.26
CA PRO A 84 15.28 20.51 15.47
C PRO A 84 14.36 20.62 16.70
N ASP A 85 14.80 21.31 17.75
CA ASP A 85 14.05 21.46 19.00
C ASP A 85 12.84 22.40 18.84
N GLU A 86 12.99 23.49 18.10
CA GLU A 86 11.88 24.41 17.81
C GLU A 86 10.79 23.71 16.99
N ILE A 87 11.18 23.00 15.92
CA ILE A 87 10.23 22.22 15.11
C ILE A 87 9.57 21.12 15.93
N HIS A 88 10.30 20.47 16.85
CA HIS A 88 9.72 19.49 17.75
C HIS A 88 8.63 20.12 18.64
N SER A 89 8.91 21.28 19.24
CA SER A 89 7.96 21.99 20.10
C SER A 89 6.68 22.40 19.34
N VAL A 90 6.83 22.89 18.09
CA VAL A 90 5.71 23.24 17.22
C VAL A 90 4.90 22.00 16.86
N LYS A 91 5.56 20.89 16.54
CA LYS A 91 4.90 19.62 16.20
C LYS A 91 4.10 19.06 17.39
N VAL A 92 4.66 19.13 18.60
CA VAL A 92 3.96 18.73 19.82
C VAL A 92 2.72 19.59 20.03
N THR A 93 2.83 20.90 19.86
CA THR A 93 1.70 21.84 19.99
C THR A 93 0.63 21.56 18.95
N TYR A 94 1.03 21.34 17.69
CA TYR A 94 0.12 20.95 16.62
C TYR A 94 -0.63 19.65 16.95
N TYR A 95 0.06 18.62 17.44
CA TYR A 95 -0.60 17.37 17.80
C TYR A 95 -1.58 17.53 18.96
N LYS A 96 -1.26 18.34 19.96
CA LYS A 96 -2.20 18.68 21.03
C LYS A 96 -3.46 19.37 20.48
N ALA A 97 -3.28 20.39 19.65
CA ALA A 97 -4.40 21.10 19.02
C ALA A 97 -5.24 20.15 18.14
N TRP A 98 -4.59 19.28 17.37
CA TRP A 98 -5.27 18.27 16.54
C TRP A 98 -6.09 17.28 17.37
N THR A 99 -5.58 16.84 18.52
CA THR A 99 -6.32 15.99 19.45
C THR A 99 -7.59 16.67 19.93
N TYR A 100 -7.49 17.90 20.46
CA TYR A 100 -8.67 18.64 20.93
C TYR A 100 -9.67 18.91 19.81
N PHE A 101 -9.19 19.25 18.61
CA PHE A 101 -10.05 19.42 17.45
C PHE A 101 -10.80 18.13 17.09
N ARG A 102 -10.13 16.97 17.15
CA ARG A 102 -10.74 15.66 16.90
C ARG A 102 -11.78 15.30 17.94
N GLU A 103 -11.54 15.61 19.20
CA GLU A 103 -12.50 15.40 20.30
C GLU A 103 -13.75 16.26 20.10
N ALA A 104 -13.57 17.56 19.83
CA ALA A 104 -14.68 18.46 19.56
C ALA A 104 -15.50 18.03 18.33
N LEU A 105 -14.84 17.59 17.25
CA LEU A 105 -15.54 17.05 16.08
C LEU A 105 -16.33 15.78 16.41
N LYS A 106 -15.76 14.88 17.21
CA LYS A 106 -16.42 13.65 17.62
C LYS A 106 -17.70 13.98 18.39
N GLU A 107 -17.64 14.92 19.32
CA GLU A 107 -18.79 15.38 20.09
C GLU A 107 -19.90 15.93 19.16
N VAL A 108 -19.54 16.77 18.19
CA VAL A 108 -20.50 17.31 17.22
C VAL A 108 -21.15 16.21 16.38
N TYR A 109 -20.38 15.19 15.98
CA TYR A 109 -20.92 14.05 15.25
C TYR A 109 -21.86 13.20 16.11
N GLU A 110 -21.49 12.91 17.36
CA GLU A 110 -22.30 12.11 18.27
C GLU A 110 -23.59 12.85 18.65
N ALA A 111 -23.53 14.15 18.94
CA ALA A 111 -24.70 14.97 19.22
C ALA A 111 -25.65 15.03 18.01
N GLY A 112 -25.12 15.19 16.80
CA GLY A 112 -25.93 15.16 15.58
C GLY A 112 -26.59 13.80 15.35
N GLN A 113 -25.86 12.71 15.59
CA GLN A 113 -26.41 11.35 15.49
C GLN A 113 -27.46 11.05 16.56
N TYR A 114 -27.34 11.67 17.73
CA TYR A 114 -28.33 11.55 18.79
C TYR A 114 -29.64 12.31 18.49
N ILE A 115 -29.55 13.47 17.83
CA ILE A 115 -30.71 14.30 17.50
C ILE A 115 -31.49 13.76 16.31
N PHE A 116 -30.81 13.20 15.30
CA PHE A 116 -31.43 12.68 14.09
C PHE A 116 -31.44 11.15 14.13
N ASP A 117 -32.62 10.54 14.10
CA ASP A 117 -32.74 9.08 14.02
C ASP A 117 -32.14 8.51 12.72
N GLU A 118 -31.83 7.21 12.70
CA GLU A 118 -31.15 6.55 11.57
C GLU A 118 -31.89 6.68 10.23
N ASP A 119 -33.23 6.80 10.27
CA ASP A 119 -34.08 6.97 9.09
C ASP A 119 -34.08 8.42 8.54
N ASP A 120 -33.59 9.40 9.32
CA ASP A 120 -33.47 10.78 8.86
C ASP A 120 -32.25 10.92 7.92
N PRO A 121 -32.43 11.47 6.70
CA PRO A 121 -31.33 11.67 5.76
C PRO A 121 -30.17 12.51 6.35
N ARG A 122 -30.45 13.38 7.33
CA ARG A 122 -29.45 14.22 8.01
C ARG A 122 -28.53 13.44 8.94
N HIS A 123 -28.96 12.31 9.48
CA HIS A 123 -28.12 11.44 10.32
C HIS A 123 -26.82 11.06 9.58
N SER A 124 -26.93 10.78 8.28
CA SER A 124 -25.78 10.42 7.44
C SER A 124 -24.71 11.52 7.29
N LEU A 125 -25.07 12.79 7.50
CA LEU A 125 -24.17 13.94 7.36
C LEU A 125 -23.20 14.05 8.54
N TYR A 126 -23.54 13.46 9.68
CA TYR A 126 -22.71 13.43 10.89
C TYR A 126 -21.72 12.27 10.91
N TYR A 127 -21.45 11.66 9.75
CA TYR A 127 -20.33 10.75 9.59
C TYR A 127 -19.15 11.42 8.90
N SER A 128 -17.95 11.13 9.40
CA SER A 128 -16.72 11.44 8.68
C SER A 128 -16.65 10.65 7.37
N LYS A 129 -16.79 11.34 6.23
CA LYS A 129 -16.64 10.74 4.88
C LYS A 129 -15.38 9.89 4.75
N TYR A 130 -14.26 10.39 5.31
CA TYR A 130 -12.98 9.68 5.30
C TYR A 130 -13.06 8.35 6.07
N HIS A 131 -13.58 8.35 7.31
CA HIS A 131 -13.68 7.11 8.10
C HIS A 131 -14.68 6.11 7.49
N VAL A 132 -15.78 6.60 6.89
CA VAL A 132 -16.73 5.75 6.17
C VAL A 132 -16.07 5.06 4.97
N GLN A 133 -15.32 5.80 4.16
CA GLN A 133 -14.60 5.24 3.02
C GLN A 133 -13.53 4.23 3.45
N LEU A 134 -12.80 4.54 4.52
CA LEU A 134 -11.79 3.64 5.08
C LEU A 134 -12.42 2.34 5.59
N GLY A 135 -13.57 2.43 6.28
CA GLY A 135 -14.33 1.27 6.73
C GLY A 135 -14.82 0.39 5.57
N LYS A 136 -15.34 1.01 4.50
CA LYS A 136 -15.76 0.29 3.28
C LYS A 136 -14.58 -0.44 2.62
N ALA A 137 -13.43 0.21 2.50
CA ALA A 137 -12.22 -0.40 1.95
C ALA A 137 -11.73 -1.59 2.81
N ALA A 138 -11.72 -1.44 4.14
CA ALA A 138 -11.34 -2.51 5.06
C ALA A 138 -12.31 -3.70 5.00
N ALA A 139 -13.62 -3.43 4.92
CA ALA A 139 -14.64 -4.47 4.77
C ALA A 139 -14.46 -5.25 3.45
N LYS A 140 -14.17 -4.56 2.34
CA LYS A 140 -13.86 -5.19 1.05
C LYS A 140 -12.63 -6.10 1.17
N ALA A 141 -11.52 -5.60 1.70
CA ALA A 141 -10.30 -6.39 1.87
C ALA A 141 -10.52 -7.66 2.73
N ARG A 142 -11.35 -7.57 3.78
CA ARG A 142 -11.72 -8.73 4.61
C ARG A 142 -12.54 -9.76 3.82
N ARG A 143 -13.48 -9.31 2.97
CA ARG A 143 -14.26 -10.20 2.09
C ARG A 143 -13.36 -10.92 1.09
N ASP A 144 -12.46 -10.18 0.45
CA ASP A 144 -11.52 -10.73 -0.55
C ASP A 144 -10.58 -11.78 0.09
N LYS A 145 -10.06 -11.50 1.30
CA LYS A 145 -9.25 -12.46 2.06
C LYS A 145 -10.04 -13.72 2.45
N LYS A 146 -11.32 -13.58 2.83
CA LYS A 146 -12.19 -14.71 3.16
C LYS A 146 -12.47 -15.59 1.94
N ALA A 147 -12.72 -14.98 0.78
CA ALA A 147 -12.89 -15.68 -0.49
C ALA A 147 -11.64 -16.48 -0.87
N HIS A 148 -10.46 -15.83 -0.85
CA HIS A 148 -9.19 -16.49 -1.15
C HIS A 148 -8.89 -17.68 -0.21
N ASN A 149 -9.19 -17.55 1.09
CA ASN A 149 -9.01 -18.64 2.05
C ASN A 149 -9.97 -19.81 1.80
N ASN A 150 -11.20 -19.53 1.38
CA ASN A 150 -12.18 -20.54 1.03
C ASN A 150 -11.78 -21.29 -0.25
N ASP A 151 -11.28 -20.58 -1.26
CA ASP A 151 -10.78 -21.18 -2.50
C ASP A 151 -9.57 -22.09 -2.24
N GLN A 152 -8.61 -21.64 -1.41
CA GLN A 152 -7.49 -22.49 -1.01
C GLN A 152 -7.90 -23.74 -0.23
N LYS A 153 -8.90 -23.63 0.66
CA LYS A 153 -9.45 -24.80 1.38
C LYS A 153 -10.13 -25.78 0.43
N LYS A 154 -10.84 -25.28 -0.57
CA LYS A 154 -11.48 -26.10 -1.60
C LYS A 154 -10.44 -26.83 -2.45
N SER A 155 -9.42 -26.12 -2.97
CA SER A 155 -8.33 -26.75 -3.75
C SER A 155 -7.54 -27.80 -2.95
N LYS A 156 -7.28 -27.58 -1.65
CA LYS A 156 -6.64 -28.59 -0.80
C LYS A 156 -7.51 -29.82 -0.59
N LYS A 157 -8.82 -29.64 -0.42
CA LYS A 157 -9.78 -30.73 -0.31
C LYS A 157 -9.85 -31.53 -1.62
N ASP A 158 -9.88 -30.85 -2.75
CA ASP A 158 -9.91 -31.48 -4.08
C ASP A 158 -8.61 -32.27 -4.34
N GLN A 159 -7.45 -31.73 -3.96
CA GLN A 159 -6.16 -32.45 -4.02
C GLN A 159 -6.14 -33.70 -3.14
N GLN A 160 -6.67 -33.61 -1.92
CA GLN A 160 -6.73 -34.74 -0.99
C GLN A 160 -7.69 -35.85 -1.47
N ILE A 161 -8.77 -35.49 -2.16
CA ILE A 161 -9.69 -36.46 -2.81
C ILE A 161 -8.98 -37.18 -3.96
N VAL A 162 -8.23 -36.45 -4.79
CA VAL A 162 -7.46 -37.04 -5.90
C VAL A 162 -6.34 -37.96 -5.39
N GLU A 163 -5.69 -37.61 -4.28
CA GLU A 163 -4.63 -38.43 -3.68
C GLU A 163 -5.18 -39.72 -3.04
N ASN A 164 -6.35 -39.67 -2.41
CA ASN A 164 -7.01 -40.85 -1.84
C ASN A 164 -7.51 -41.83 -2.90
N GLN A 165 -7.81 -41.39 -4.12
CA GLN A 165 -8.19 -42.27 -5.24
C GLN A 165 -7.01 -43.03 -5.87
N LYS A 166 -5.75 -42.66 -5.56
CA LYS A 166 -4.55 -43.30 -6.13
C LYS A 166 -3.96 -44.44 -5.29
N LYS A 167 -4.53 -44.78 -4.11
CA LYS A 167 -4.08 -45.93 -3.30
C LYS A 167 -4.93 -47.18 -3.61
N PRO A 168 -4.38 -48.25 -4.24
CA PRO A 168 -5.11 -49.49 -4.41
C PRO A 168 -5.21 -50.28 -3.09
N ALA A 169 -6.38 -50.85 -2.83
CA ALA A 169 -6.66 -51.73 -1.70
C ALA A 169 -5.83 -53.02 -1.80
N ASN A 170 -5.00 -53.29 -0.80
CA ASN A 170 -4.15 -54.48 -0.75
C ASN A 170 -5.02 -55.69 -0.32
N ILE A 171 -5.31 -56.61 -1.24
CA ILE A 171 -5.99 -57.88 -0.98
C ILE A 171 -4.95 -58.86 -0.43
N MET A 172 -5.20 -59.37 0.77
CA MET A 172 -4.30 -60.22 1.56
C MET A 172 -4.43 -61.68 1.10
N ILE A 173 -3.36 -62.26 0.55
CA ILE A 173 -3.23 -63.71 0.32
C ILE A 173 -2.09 -64.20 1.23
N SER A 174 -2.41 -65.06 2.20
CA SER A 174 -1.46 -65.70 3.12
C SER A 174 -0.64 -66.78 2.42
N PRO A 175 0.68 -66.92 2.68
CA PRO A 175 1.46 -68.07 2.27
C PRO A 175 1.65 -69.10 3.39
N THR A 176 1.52 -70.36 2.97
CA THR A 176 1.64 -71.64 3.67
C THR A 176 3.10 -72.02 4.03
N ASP A 177 3.21 -72.82 5.09
CA ASP A 177 4.39 -73.39 5.76
C ASP A 177 5.47 -74.07 4.90
N LEU A 178 6.72 -74.11 5.41
CA LEU A 178 7.64 -75.28 5.53
C LEU A 178 9.04 -74.84 6.09
N PRO A 179 9.86 -75.73 6.70
CA PRO A 179 10.50 -75.50 7.99
C PRO A 179 12.05 -75.48 8.02
N GLU A 180 12.55 -75.25 9.25
CA GLU A 180 13.91 -75.05 9.75
C GLU A 180 14.94 -76.14 9.44
N ILE A 181 16.21 -75.73 9.34
CA ILE A 181 17.39 -76.56 9.62
C ILE A 181 18.37 -75.71 10.46
N ASP A 182 18.45 -76.03 11.76
CA ASP A 182 19.63 -76.19 12.63
C ASP A 182 20.97 -75.61 12.12
N THR A 183 21.86 -74.95 12.89
CA THR A 183 22.21 -75.11 14.31
C THR A 183 23.29 -74.09 14.72
N VAL A 184 23.40 -73.86 16.04
CA VAL A 184 24.63 -73.61 16.84
C VAL A 184 25.22 -72.17 16.95
N ARG A 185 24.88 -71.56 18.11
CA ARG A 185 25.63 -70.58 18.95
C ARG A 185 27.02 -71.13 19.37
N PRO A 186 28.02 -70.38 19.87
CA PRO A 186 27.95 -69.40 20.97
C PRO A 186 28.89 -68.17 20.75
N LEU A 187 29.00 -67.13 21.60
CA LEU A 187 29.40 -67.10 23.00
C LEU A 187 29.08 -65.73 23.65
N ASN A 188 28.78 -65.82 24.94
CA ASN A 188 28.49 -64.73 25.88
C ASN A 188 29.75 -63.93 26.24
N THR A 189 29.58 -62.67 26.65
CA THR A 189 30.09 -62.16 27.94
C THR A 189 29.60 -60.74 28.26
N THR A 190 28.91 -60.57 29.39
CA THR A 190 29.04 -59.39 30.27
C THR A 190 28.61 -59.82 31.67
N GLY A 191 29.47 -59.54 32.67
CA GLY A 191 29.12 -59.33 34.09
C GLY A 191 28.48 -60.48 34.84
#